data_AF-A0A453ICH3-F1
#
_entry.id   AF-A0A453ICH3-F1
#
_cell.length_a   1.000
_cell.length_b   1.000
_cell.length_c   1.000
_cell.angle_alpha   90.00
_cell.angle_beta   90.00
_cell.angle_gamma   90.00
#
_symmetry.space_group_name_H-M   'P 1'
#
loop_
_entity.id
_entity.type
_entity.pdbx_description
1 polymer ?
#
loop_
_entity_poly.entity_id
_entity_poly.type
_entity_poly.pdbx_seq_one_letter_code
_entity_poly.pdbx_strand_id
1 'polypeptide(L)'
;CAARRQAFSSKFDSSQPRGRGHGRAHSSAAGGKHRGAPDRTHRRVSSPPHARTPDRPEEEAEGRRPGPMSWLRNAVHRAVEAGGGGISLTTRTVRTGLGYAGQAVVGGARLINGIGNRYYKSLKLTAKRLEEDALSCRGEERVQLLRQWLVDLKETERAASSMPADGPNQTAPVLDLYVDYEKADEPMTFFHVFLYSQALECIVPSMIHEVPTEEEVSLLSEIFGMCLNGGEDVHNTLLSSICDLADLFSCYSDEVLAKRDELLQFAQCAISGVKINSEIARLDNEIMQLQQEINAIDAVRANTTRNRNKASPRDPEDFKTAVAEVRLCSRMEDLVLKKKSIHPGDSLETHFQKVDKLKVLSESLANSCTKAEKRIMENRLQREESLTFKVTKTNEVSITEKELEGEISGLQKRRGQLEVELSKVNTKLNATIVKLKKTREEKDQFDEASNQIVLHLKAKV
;
A
#
# COMPACT_ATOMS: atom_id res chain seq x y z
N CYS A 1 -48.09 20.70 -2.07
CA CYS A 1 -48.05 19.22 -2.03
C CYS A 1 -48.17 18.57 -3.40
N ALA A 2 -49.31 18.64 -4.10
CA ALA A 2 -49.54 17.90 -5.34
C ALA A 2 -48.44 18.02 -6.41
N ALA A 3 -47.92 19.23 -6.66
CA ALA A 3 -46.81 19.45 -7.60
C ALA A 3 -45.47 18.83 -7.16
N ARG A 4 -45.15 18.89 -5.85
CA ARG A 4 -43.99 18.19 -5.29
C ARG A 4 -44.15 16.67 -5.42
N ARG A 5 -45.35 16.14 -5.13
CA ARG A 5 -45.66 14.69 -5.27
C ARG A 5 -45.49 14.16 -6.70
N GLN A 6 -46.00 14.88 -7.70
CA GLN A 6 -45.90 14.48 -9.11
C GLN A 6 -44.43 14.37 -9.56
N ALA A 7 -43.57 15.26 -9.07
CA ALA A 7 -42.14 15.24 -9.35
C ALA A 7 -41.38 14.08 -8.66
N PHE A 8 -41.94 13.48 -7.60
CA PHE A 8 -41.37 12.31 -6.93
C PHE A 8 -41.79 11.00 -7.61
N SER A 9 -43.07 10.87 -8.00
CA SER A 9 -43.57 9.67 -8.68
C SER A 9 -42.85 9.41 -10.01
N SER A 10 -42.49 10.46 -10.76
CA SER A 10 -41.76 10.33 -12.03
C SER A 10 -40.28 9.93 -11.89
N LYS A 11 -39.67 10.19 -10.72
CA LYS A 11 -38.26 9.85 -10.43
C LYS A 11 -38.09 8.41 -9.93
N PHE A 12 -39.15 7.80 -9.41
CA PHE A 12 -39.12 6.43 -8.90
C PHE A 12 -39.33 5.39 -10.00
N ASP A 13 -40.18 5.68 -10.98
CA ASP A 13 -40.43 4.79 -12.14
C ASP A 13 -39.20 4.59 -13.05
N SER A 14 -38.20 5.46 -12.94
CA SER A 14 -36.93 5.33 -13.68
C SER A 14 -35.94 4.35 -13.04
N SER A 15 -36.28 3.76 -11.88
CA SER A 15 -35.38 2.88 -11.10
C SER A 15 -35.79 1.40 -11.08
N GLN A 16 -36.83 0.98 -11.81
CA GLN A 16 -37.17 -0.44 -11.98
C GLN A 16 -36.53 -1.05 -13.24
N PRO A 17 -35.88 -2.23 -13.17
CA PRO A 17 -35.26 -2.85 -14.32
C PRO A 17 -36.35 -3.43 -15.24
N ARG A 18 -36.60 -2.79 -16.39
CA ARG A 18 -37.38 -3.39 -17.46
C ARG A 18 -36.54 -4.46 -18.15
N GLY A 19 -36.87 -5.73 -17.89
CA GLY A 19 -36.38 -6.86 -18.68
C GLY A 19 -37.02 -6.89 -20.07
N ARG A 20 -36.17 -7.12 -21.09
CA ARG A 20 -36.41 -7.53 -22.50
C ARG A 20 -35.61 -6.61 -23.44
N GLY A 21 -34.96 -7.08 -24.51
CA GLY A 21 -34.88 -8.40 -25.11
C GLY A 21 -33.77 -8.41 -26.17
N HIS A 22 -33.53 -9.59 -26.73
CA HIS A 22 -32.50 -9.86 -27.73
C HIS A 22 -32.49 -8.87 -28.91
N GLY A 23 -31.31 -8.34 -29.21
CA GLY A 23 -31.02 -7.51 -30.39
C GLY A 23 -29.74 -7.97 -31.06
N ARG A 24 -29.89 -8.37 -32.32
CA ARG A 24 -28.90 -8.95 -33.25
C ARG A 24 -27.54 -8.24 -33.32
N ALA A 25 -26.51 -9.07 -33.46
CA ALA A 25 -25.18 -8.72 -33.93
C ALA A 25 -25.21 -8.16 -35.36
N HIS A 26 -24.48 -7.06 -35.58
CA HIS A 26 -23.99 -6.66 -36.89
C HIS A 26 -22.48 -6.44 -36.81
N SER A 27 -21.76 -7.36 -37.45
CA SER A 27 -20.36 -7.28 -37.80
C SER A 27 -20.12 -6.20 -38.85
N SER A 28 -19.10 -5.35 -38.67
CA SER A 28 -18.46 -4.67 -39.79
C SER A 28 -16.95 -4.70 -39.63
N ALA A 29 -16.32 -5.40 -40.56
CA ALA A 29 -14.89 -5.41 -40.80
C ALA A 29 -14.49 -4.11 -41.51
N ALA A 30 -13.32 -3.57 -41.15
CA ALA A 30 -12.56 -2.71 -42.04
C ALA A 30 -11.07 -2.89 -41.73
N GLY A 31 -10.35 -3.44 -42.71
CA GLY A 31 -8.91 -3.63 -42.66
C GLY A 31 -8.14 -2.35 -42.97
N GLY A 32 -6.91 -2.30 -42.48
CA GLY A 32 -5.91 -1.30 -42.85
C GLY A 32 -4.51 -1.90 -42.73
N LYS A 33 -3.96 -2.34 -43.88
CA LYS A 33 -2.56 -2.77 -44.03
C LYS A 33 -1.65 -1.53 -44.05
N HIS A 34 -0.57 -1.53 -43.27
CA HIS A 34 0.67 -0.83 -43.64
C HIS A 34 1.90 -1.68 -43.32
N ARG A 35 2.74 -1.85 -44.34
CA ARG A 35 4.08 -2.46 -44.32
C ARG A 35 5.11 -1.34 -44.46
N GLY A 36 6.29 -1.50 -43.86
CA GLY A 36 7.49 -0.75 -44.27
C GLY A 36 8.55 -0.64 -43.17
N ALA A 37 9.62 -1.43 -43.30
CA ALA A 37 10.79 -1.60 -42.41
C ALA A 37 11.89 -0.51 -42.64
N PRO A 38 13.20 -0.74 -42.33
CA PRO A 38 13.91 -0.91 -41.04
C PRO A 38 15.12 0.07 -40.86
N ASP A 39 15.88 -0.09 -39.77
CA ASP A 39 17.37 -0.29 -39.72
C ASP A 39 18.20 0.55 -38.70
N ARG A 40 19.04 -0.16 -37.91
CA ARG A 40 20.40 0.14 -37.34
C ARG A 40 20.66 1.39 -36.46
N THR A 41 21.62 1.50 -35.51
CA THR A 41 22.72 0.68 -34.93
C THR A 41 23.26 1.35 -33.64
N HIS A 42 23.74 0.54 -32.69
CA HIS A 42 24.82 0.72 -31.67
C HIS A 42 25.23 2.10 -31.09
N ARG A 43 25.33 2.18 -29.75
CA ARG A 43 26.62 2.46 -29.06
C ARG A 43 26.65 2.07 -27.57
N ARG A 44 27.83 1.62 -27.16
CA ARG A 44 28.26 1.05 -25.88
C ARG A 44 29.17 2.08 -25.20
N VAL A 45 29.03 2.32 -23.89
CA VAL A 45 30.09 2.95 -23.07
C VAL A 45 30.09 2.25 -21.70
N SER A 46 31.28 1.84 -21.27
CA SER A 46 31.58 1.13 -20.02
C SER A 46 32.44 2.01 -19.12
N SER A 47 32.26 1.93 -17.78
CA SER A 47 33.30 2.03 -16.72
C SER A 47 32.69 1.91 -15.29
N PRO A 48 33.46 1.51 -14.25
CA PRO A 48 33.12 0.38 -13.36
C PRO A 48 32.82 0.74 -11.88
N PRO A 49 32.38 -0.23 -11.03
CA PRO A 49 32.16 0.00 -9.59
C PRO A 49 33.24 -0.61 -8.67
N HIS A 50 33.42 0.03 -7.52
CA HIS A 50 34.19 -0.44 -6.37
C HIS A 50 33.46 -1.54 -5.57
N ALA A 51 34.23 -2.48 -5.04
CA ALA A 51 33.81 -3.62 -4.25
C ALA A 51 33.72 -3.33 -2.74
N ARG A 52 32.80 -4.01 -2.05
CA ARG A 52 33.02 -4.75 -0.77
C ARG A 52 31.73 -5.48 -0.34
N THR A 53 31.83 -6.80 -0.15
CA THR A 53 30.97 -7.67 0.69
C THR A 53 31.70 -7.87 2.05
N PRO A 54 31.12 -8.51 3.12
CA PRO A 54 30.80 -9.96 3.13
C PRO A 54 29.59 -10.44 3.97
N ASP A 55 28.98 -11.52 3.47
CA ASP A 55 28.54 -12.80 4.07
C ASP A 55 27.70 -12.88 5.37
N ARG A 56 26.55 -13.59 5.25
CA ARG A 56 26.09 -14.67 6.17
C ARG A 56 25.11 -15.63 5.47
N PRO A 57 24.96 -16.87 5.95
CA PRO A 57 24.67 -18.06 5.14
C PRO A 57 23.18 -18.27 4.83
N GLU A 58 22.93 -18.90 3.69
CA GLU A 58 21.62 -19.37 3.24
C GLU A 58 21.25 -20.67 3.97
N GLU A 59 20.11 -20.64 4.66
CA GLU A 59 19.43 -21.82 5.20
C GLU A 59 18.32 -22.19 4.20
N GLU A 60 18.45 -23.38 3.60
CA GLU A 60 17.47 -24.00 2.73
C GLU A 60 16.21 -24.32 3.54
N ALA A 61 15.11 -23.61 3.27
CA ALA A 61 13.76 -24.03 3.65
C ALA A 61 12.86 -23.92 2.42
N GLU A 62 12.68 -25.06 1.78
CA GLU A 62 11.85 -25.28 0.60
C GLU A 62 10.36 -25.20 0.98
N GLY A 63 9.87 -23.98 1.12
CA GLY A 63 8.45 -23.64 1.06
C GLY A 63 8.24 -22.82 -0.19
N ARG A 64 7.47 -23.33 -1.15
CA ARG A 64 7.09 -22.66 -2.39
C ARG A 64 6.39 -21.33 -2.07
N ARG A 65 7.17 -20.26 -1.85
CA ARG A 65 6.65 -18.91 -1.61
C ARG A 65 5.86 -18.49 -2.84
N PRO A 66 4.63 -18.00 -2.68
CA PRO A 66 3.90 -17.40 -3.79
C PRO A 66 4.76 -16.29 -4.38
N GLY A 67 4.99 -16.32 -5.70
CA GLY A 67 5.80 -15.28 -6.35
C GLY A 67 5.23 -13.89 -6.06
N PRO A 68 6.03 -12.82 -6.07
CA PRO A 68 5.70 -11.46 -5.61
C PRO A 68 4.48 -10.78 -6.28
N MET A 69 3.75 -11.48 -7.15
CA MET A 69 2.59 -11.02 -7.91
C MET A 69 1.33 -11.90 -7.72
N SER A 70 1.40 -12.99 -6.94
CA SER A 70 0.22 -13.82 -6.64
C SER A 70 -0.79 -13.08 -5.77
N TRP A 71 -0.31 -12.23 -4.84
CA TRP A 71 -1.15 -11.38 -4.01
C TRP A 71 -1.94 -10.37 -4.86
N LEU A 72 -1.34 -9.78 -5.90
CA LEU A 72 -2.03 -8.87 -6.81
C LEU A 72 -3.13 -9.59 -7.60
N ARG A 73 -2.88 -10.81 -8.09
CA ARG A 73 -3.91 -11.62 -8.78
C ARG A 73 -5.04 -12.03 -7.83
N ASN A 74 -4.71 -12.44 -6.61
CA ASN A 74 -5.70 -12.79 -5.59
C ASN A 74 -6.49 -11.56 -5.12
N ALA A 75 -5.83 -10.40 -4.96
CA ALA A 75 -6.47 -9.13 -4.61
C ALA A 75 -7.41 -8.65 -5.72
N VAL A 76 -7.02 -8.78 -7.00
CA VAL A 76 -7.91 -8.48 -8.14
C VAL A 76 -9.09 -9.46 -8.20
N HIS A 77 -8.87 -10.75 -7.93
CA HIS A 77 -9.96 -11.75 -7.90
C HIS A 77 -10.92 -11.51 -6.73
N ARG A 78 -10.42 -11.15 -5.55
CA ARG A 78 -11.22 -10.80 -4.37
C ARG A 78 -11.92 -9.45 -4.51
N ALA A 79 -11.30 -8.47 -5.18
CA ALA A 79 -11.96 -7.21 -5.53
C ALA A 79 -13.11 -7.42 -6.54
N VAL A 80 -12.97 -8.40 -7.44
CA VAL A 80 -14.02 -8.84 -8.37
C VAL A 80 -15.21 -9.49 -7.63
N GLU A 81 -14.97 -10.11 -6.48
CA GLU A 81 -16.01 -10.75 -5.65
C GLU A 81 -16.64 -9.79 -4.62
N ALA A 82 -15.94 -8.75 -4.19
CA ALA A 82 -16.34 -7.95 -3.01
C ALA A 82 -16.68 -6.45 -3.23
N GLY A 83 -16.54 -5.85 -4.42
CA GLY A 83 -16.76 -4.39 -4.49
C GLY A 83 -16.96 -3.78 -5.87
N GLY A 84 -18.19 -3.30 -6.11
CA GLY A 84 -18.45 -2.26 -7.10
C GLY A 84 -18.16 -0.88 -6.51
N GLY A 85 -17.18 -0.16 -7.06
CA GLY A 85 -16.95 1.24 -6.70
C GLY A 85 -15.67 1.83 -7.27
N GLY A 86 -15.79 2.77 -8.22
CA GLY A 86 -14.72 3.67 -8.63
C GLY A 86 -14.65 4.89 -7.70
N ILE A 87 -13.48 5.15 -7.14
CA ILE A 87 -13.19 6.33 -6.32
C ILE A 87 -12.85 7.50 -7.25
N SER A 88 -13.69 8.54 -7.26
CA SER A 88 -13.30 9.87 -7.74
C SER A 88 -12.68 10.63 -6.56
N LEU A 89 -11.42 11.06 -6.73
CA LEU A 89 -10.68 11.80 -5.74
C LEU A 89 -11.41 13.10 -5.35
N THR A 90 -11.79 13.20 -4.08
CA THR A 90 -11.80 14.50 -3.40
C THR A 90 -10.77 14.41 -2.28
N THR A 91 -9.55 14.81 -2.61
CA THR A 91 -8.45 14.97 -1.66
C THR A 91 -8.82 16.03 -0.62
N ARG A 92 -9.18 15.59 0.59
CA ARG A 92 -8.92 16.39 1.78
C ARG A 92 -7.59 15.93 2.35
N THR A 93 -6.51 16.50 1.81
CA THR A 93 -5.18 16.36 2.39
C THR A 93 -5.27 16.81 3.85
N VAL A 94 -5.16 15.87 4.79
CA VAL A 94 -5.08 16.18 6.22
C VAL A 94 -3.74 16.86 6.43
N ARG A 95 -3.79 18.18 6.49
CA ARG A 95 -2.66 19.00 6.87
C ARG A 95 -2.36 18.68 8.34
N THR A 96 -1.21 18.08 8.61
CA THR A 96 -0.61 17.98 9.94
C THR A 96 -0.36 19.38 10.46
N GLY A 97 -1.36 19.95 11.14
CA GLY A 97 -1.23 21.16 11.94
C GLY A 97 -0.91 20.76 13.36
N LEU A 98 0.38 20.70 13.71
CA LEU A 98 0.82 20.76 15.10
C LEU A 98 0.24 22.04 15.72
N GLY A 99 -0.63 21.89 16.70
CA GLY A 99 -1.24 22.99 17.43
C GLY A 99 -1.70 22.50 18.80
N TYR A 100 -0.73 22.28 19.70
CA TYR A 100 -1.01 22.24 21.12
C TYR A 100 -1.59 23.59 21.56
N ALA A 101 -2.74 23.55 22.24
CA ALA A 101 -3.24 24.46 23.29
C ALA A 101 -4.74 24.74 23.12
N GLY A 102 -5.54 24.32 24.10
CA GLY A 102 -6.93 24.79 24.21
C GLY A 102 -7.91 23.87 24.90
N GLN A 103 -7.62 23.50 26.16
CA GLN A 103 -8.68 23.04 27.05
C GLN A 103 -9.50 24.25 27.52
N ALA A 104 -10.72 24.40 26.97
CA ALA A 104 -11.87 25.22 27.41
C ALA A 104 -12.75 25.46 26.16
N VAL A 105 -14.06 25.26 26.09
CA VAL A 105 -15.15 25.55 27.03
C VAL A 105 -16.26 24.52 26.79
N VAL A 106 -16.86 24.02 27.88
CA VAL A 106 -18.14 23.29 27.88
C VAL A 106 -19.23 24.22 27.36
N GLY A 107 -19.42 24.24 26.04
CA GLY A 107 -20.50 24.96 25.36
C GLY A 107 -21.72 24.07 25.14
N GLY A 108 -22.33 23.57 26.22
CA GLY A 108 -23.63 22.91 26.13
C GLY A 108 -24.73 23.97 25.96
N ALA A 109 -25.28 24.12 24.75
CA ALA A 109 -26.46 24.96 24.54
C ALA A 109 -27.71 24.17 24.95
N ARG A 110 -28.44 24.67 25.96
CA ARG A 110 -29.76 24.13 26.35
C ARG A 110 -30.77 24.41 25.23
N LEU A 111 -31.25 23.37 24.56
CA LEU A 111 -32.48 23.44 23.78
C LEU A 111 -33.67 23.22 24.71
N ILE A 112 -34.35 24.30 25.10
CA ILE A 112 -35.57 24.24 25.92
C ILE A 112 -36.74 23.94 24.98
N ASN A 113 -36.96 22.66 24.66
CA ASN A 113 -38.20 22.22 24.02
C ASN A 113 -38.99 21.34 25.01
N GLY A 114 -39.92 21.96 25.74
CA GLY A 114 -41.17 21.42 26.30
C GLY A 114 -41.24 20.13 27.13
N ILE A 115 -40.26 19.22 27.10
CA ILE A 115 -40.28 17.92 27.78
C ILE A 115 -38.85 17.58 28.22
N GLY A 116 -38.51 17.94 29.47
CA GLY A 116 -37.30 17.48 30.16
C GLY A 116 -35.99 18.18 29.76
N ASN A 117 -35.24 18.64 30.77
CA ASN A 117 -33.93 19.28 30.63
C ASN A 117 -32.84 18.24 30.29
N ARG A 118 -32.78 17.78 29.02
CA ARG A 118 -31.71 16.87 28.54
C ARG A 118 -30.55 17.65 27.93
N TYR A 119 -29.33 17.31 28.34
CA TYR A 119 -28.09 17.86 27.79
C TYR A 119 -27.69 17.06 26.55
N TYR A 120 -27.56 17.72 25.39
CA TYR A 120 -27.15 17.08 24.14
C TYR A 120 -25.65 17.30 23.87
N LYS A 121 -24.97 16.23 23.44
CA LYS A 121 -23.56 16.30 23.02
C LYS A 121 -23.46 16.83 21.58
N SER A 122 -22.35 17.48 21.24
CA SER A 122 -22.10 17.94 19.87
C SER A 122 -21.72 16.76 18.98
N LEU A 123 -22.46 16.58 17.87
CA LEU A 123 -22.15 15.56 16.87
C LEU A 123 -20.75 15.74 16.27
N LYS A 124 -20.45 16.93 15.74
CA LYS A 124 -19.17 17.21 15.06
C LYS A 124 -17.96 17.08 15.98
N LEU A 125 -18.07 17.55 17.23
CA LEU A 125 -16.97 17.45 18.19
C LEU A 125 -16.70 16.00 18.60
N THR A 126 -17.78 15.23 18.82
CA THR A 126 -17.64 13.82 19.19
C THR A 126 -17.06 13.00 18.03
N ALA A 127 -17.52 13.25 16.81
CA ALA A 127 -16.98 12.61 15.61
C ALA A 127 -15.47 12.86 15.45
N LYS A 128 -15.01 14.11 15.61
CA LYS A 128 -13.58 14.44 15.55
C LYS A 128 -12.76 13.71 16.61
N ARG A 129 -13.27 13.59 17.84
CA ARG A 129 -12.57 12.85 18.90
C ARG A 129 -12.42 11.38 18.54
N LEU A 130 -13.48 10.75 18.03
CA LEU A 130 -13.41 9.37 17.55
C LEU A 130 -12.35 9.19 16.46
N GLU A 131 -12.22 10.15 15.55
CA GLU A 131 -11.19 10.14 14.49
C GLU A 131 -9.77 10.28 15.07
N GLU A 132 -9.56 11.20 16.01
CA GLU A 132 -8.27 11.44 16.66
C GLU A 132 -7.83 10.24 17.52
N ASP A 133 -8.75 9.64 18.28
CA ASP A 133 -8.52 8.45 19.10
C ASP A 133 -8.16 7.25 18.20
N ALA A 134 -8.87 7.08 17.09
CA ALA A 134 -8.60 6.02 16.10
C ALA A 134 -7.20 6.14 15.47
N LEU A 135 -6.76 7.36 15.16
CA LEU A 135 -5.45 7.62 14.57
C LEU A 135 -4.29 7.41 15.55
N SER A 136 -4.52 7.70 16.83
CA SER A 136 -3.47 7.69 17.86
C SER A 136 -3.31 6.36 18.59
N CYS A 137 -4.37 5.54 18.67
CA CYS A 137 -4.34 4.28 19.41
C CYS A 137 -3.34 3.26 18.84
N ARG A 138 -2.68 2.51 19.73
CA ARG A 138 -1.72 1.44 19.39
C ARG A 138 -1.89 0.25 20.34
N GLY A 139 -1.59 -0.96 19.86
CA GLY A 139 -1.66 -2.19 20.65
C GLY A 139 -2.89 -2.29 21.59
N GLU A 140 -2.66 -2.43 22.89
CA GLU A 140 -3.71 -2.61 23.91
C GLU A 140 -4.70 -1.42 23.99
N GLU A 141 -4.25 -0.19 23.74
CA GLU A 141 -5.14 0.98 23.72
C GLU A 141 -6.17 0.86 22.59
N ARG A 142 -5.76 0.28 21.46
CA ARG A 142 -6.63 0.04 20.31
C ARG A 142 -7.67 -1.02 20.62
N VAL A 143 -7.29 -2.09 21.33
CA VAL A 143 -8.23 -3.10 21.84
C VAL A 143 -9.31 -2.47 22.73
N GLN A 144 -8.89 -1.65 23.70
CA GLN A 144 -9.83 -0.97 24.62
C GLN A 144 -10.76 -0.01 23.89
N LEU A 145 -10.23 0.72 22.89
CA LEU A 145 -11.02 1.62 22.05
C LEU A 145 -12.10 0.85 21.26
N LEU A 146 -11.73 -0.27 20.62
CA LEU A 146 -12.68 -1.11 19.89
C LEU A 146 -13.75 -1.71 20.81
N ARG A 147 -13.36 -2.15 22.01
CA ARG A 147 -14.31 -2.64 23.03
C ARG A 147 -15.29 -1.55 23.44
N GLN A 148 -14.81 -0.34 23.69
CA GLN A 148 -15.65 0.81 24.06
C GLN A 148 -16.64 1.13 22.94
N TRP A 149 -16.18 1.24 21.69
CA TRP A 149 -17.05 1.49 20.55
C TRP A 149 -18.13 0.42 20.39
N LEU A 150 -17.76 -0.86 20.52
CA LEU A 150 -18.69 -1.97 20.40
C LEU A 150 -19.78 -1.93 21.50
N VAL A 151 -19.41 -1.60 22.73
CA VAL A 151 -20.37 -1.42 23.83
C VAL A 151 -21.36 -0.30 23.52
N ASP A 152 -20.85 0.88 23.13
CA ASP A 152 -21.69 2.05 22.85
C ASP A 152 -22.64 1.79 21.66
N LEU A 153 -22.16 1.10 20.62
CA LEU A 153 -22.99 0.69 19.48
C LEU A 153 -24.09 -0.30 19.90
N LYS A 154 -23.75 -1.34 20.68
CA LYS A 154 -24.73 -2.31 21.20
C LYS A 154 -25.75 -1.70 22.14
N GLU A 155 -25.38 -0.67 22.91
CA GLU A 155 -26.32 0.08 23.75
C GLU A 155 -27.33 0.85 22.91
N THR A 156 -26.89 1.47 21.81
CA THR A 156 -27.83 2.15 20.90
C THR A 156 -28.79 1.20 20.19
N GLU A 157 -28.34 0.00 19.82
CA GLU A 157 -29.20 -1.02 19.21
C GLU A 157 -30.24 -1.56 20.22
N ARG A 158 -29.81 -1.83 21.46
CA ARG A 158 -30.72 -2.23 22.55
C ARG A 158 -31.76 -1.15 22.87
N ALA A 159 -31.37 0.11 22.88
CA ALA A 159 -32.29 1.21 23.09
C ALA A 159 -33.31 1.36 21.94
N ALA A 160 -32.90 1.14 20.70
CA ALA A 160 -33.79 1.18 19.54
C ALA A 160 -34.83 0.04 19.55
N SER A 161 -34.43 -1.16 20.00
CA SER A 161 -35.32 -2.33 20.12
C SER A 161 -36.24 -2.30 21.34
N SER A 162 -35.91 -1.51 22.38
CA SER A 162 -36.68 -1.39 23.62
C SER A 162 -37.78 -0.31 23.59
N MET A 163 -37.98 0.41 22.48
CA MET A 163 -39.03 1.43 22.38
C MET A 163 -40.42 0.77 22.40
N PRO A 164 -41.27 1.00 23.43
CA PRO A 164 -42.60 0.38 23.50
C PRO A 164 -43.55 1.05 22.51
N ALA A 165 -44.33 0.23 21.80
CA ALA A 165 -45.42 0.70 20.95
C ALA A 165 -46.64 1.24 21.73
N ASP A 166 -46.68 1.14 23.07
CA ASP A 166 -47.81 1.59 23.88
C ASP A 166 -47.40 2.04 25.30
N GLY A 167 -47.85 3.24 25.73
CA GLY A 167 -47.97 3.64 27.14
C GLY A 167 -46.96 4.69 27.67
N PRO A 168 -47.42 5.78 28.34
CA PRO A 168 -46.59 6.95 28.69
C PRO A 168 -45.79 6.81 30.01
N ASN A 169 -45.43 5.61 30.44
CA ASN A 169 -44.75 5.43 31.73
C ASN A 169 -43.81 4.22 31.75
N GLN A 170 -42.73 4.28 30.98
CA GLN A 170 -41.49 3.58 31.28
C GLN A 170 -40.36 4.58 31.06
N THR A 171 -39.48 4.73 32.05
CA THR A 171 -38.28 5.57 31.96
C THR A 171 -37.45 5.12 30.76
N ALA A 172 -37.47 5.92 29.70
CA ALA A 172 -36.67 5.68 28.51
C ALA A 172 -35.20 5.47 28.91
N PRO A 173 -34.48 4.52 28.29
CA PRO A 173 -33.06 4.31 28.58
C PRO A 173 -32.31 5.64 28.45
N VAL A 174 -31.41 5.92 29.41
CA VAL A 174 -30.59 7.14 29.44
C VAL A 174 -29.56 7.02 28.33
N LEU A 175 -29.99 7.28 27.10
CA LEU A 175 -29.12 7.30 25.93
C LEU A 175 -28.54 8.70 25.77
N ASP A 176 -27.23 8.78 25.56
CA ASP A 176 -26.60 10.03 25.15
C ASP A 176 -27.10 10.39 23.75
N LEU A 177 -27.74 11.55 23.65
CA LEU A 177 -28.28 12.09 22.41
C LEU A 177 -27.37 13.21 21.90
N TYR A 178 -27.25 13.28 20.58
CA TYR A 178 -26.34 14.17 19.87
C TYR A 178 -27.10 15.09 18.93
N VAL A 179 -26.65 16.33 18.79
CA VAL A 179 -27.28 17.32 17.90
C VAL A 179 -26.21 17.97 17.01
N ASP A 180 -26.55 18.18 15.74
CA ASP A 180 -25.83 19.09 14.86
C ASP A 180 -26.45 20.49 14.98
N TYR A 181 -25.78 21.38 15.71
CA TYR A 181 -26.27 22.73 16.00
C TYR A 181 -26.48 23.59 14.74
N GLU A 182 -25.87 23.24 13.61
CA GLU A 182 -26.06 23.95 12.33
C GLU A 182 -27.30 23.49 11.56
N LYS A 183 -27.83 22.31 11.86
CA LYS A 183 -28.95 21.68 11.14
C LYS A 183 -30.11 21.28 12.04
N ALA A 184 -30.13 21.78 13.28
CA ALA A 184 -30.97 21.39 14.42
C ALA A 184 -32.26 20.60 14.05
N ASP A 185 -32.05 19.32 13.74
CA ASP A 185 -33.07 18.32 13.47
C ASP A 185 -33.11 17.34 14.66
N GLU A 186 -33.87 16.27 14.50
CA GLU A 186 -34.08 15.19 15.48
C GLU A 186 -32.76 14.72 16.15
N PRO A 187 -32.75 14.53 17.48
CA PRO A 187 -31.56 14.11 18.20
C PRO A 187 -31.07 12.74 17.71
N MET A 188 -29.77 12.63 17.48
CA MET A 188 -29.11 11.47 16.92
C MET A 188 -28.51 10.58 18.01
N THR A 189 -28.41 9.28 17.76
CA THR A 189 -27.76 8.32 18.66
C THR A 189 -26.26 8.22 18.41
N PHE A 190 -25.51 7.58 19.31
CA PHE A 190 -24.07 7.32 19.09
C PHE A 190 -23.80 6.61 17.75
N PHE A 191 -24.65 5.65 17.35
CA PHE A 191 -24.57 4.98 16.04
C PHE A 191 -24.49 5.98 14.87
N HIS A 192 -25.30 7.05 14.91
CA HIS A 192 -25.30 8.07 13.88
C HIS A 192 -24.01 8.90 13.87
N VAL A 193 -23.49 9.22 15.06
CA VAL A 193 -22.22 9.95 15.21
C VAL A 193 -21.05 9.10 14.74
N PHE A 194 -21.04 7.81 15.09
CA PHE A 194 -20.01 6.87 14.70
C PHE A 194 -19.95 6.71 13.18
N LEU A 195 -21.11 6.50 12.53
CA LEU A 195 -21.18 6.46 11.06
C LEU A 195 -20.86 7.80 10.38
N TYR A 196 -21.12 8.93 11.04
CA TYR A 196 -20.74 10.24 10.52
C TYR A 196 -19.23 10.50 10.58
N SER A 197 -18.56 10.02 11.64
CA SER A 197 -17.11 10.17 11.84
C SER A 197 -16.30 9.34 10.87
N GLN A 198 -15.02 9.65 10.65
CA GLN A 198 -14.07 8.79 9.91
C GLN A 198 -13.37 7.74 10.79
N ALA A 199 -13.93 7.37 11.94
CA ALA A 199 -13.25 6.50 12.90
C ALA A 199 -12.85 5.12 12.34
N LEU A 200 -13.72 4.48 11.53
CA LEU A 200 -13.43 3.20 10.88
C LEU A 200 -12.35 3.34 9.80
N GLU A 201 -12.30 4.46 9.12
CA GLU A 201 -11.27 4.77 8.14
C GLU A 201 -9.93 5.05 8.82
N CYS A 202 -9.95 5.69 9.98
CA CYS A 202 -8.77 6.07 10.76
C CYS A 202 -8.16 4.89 11.52
N ILE A 203 -8.94 3.87 11.91
CA ILE A 203 -8.42 2.71 12.64
C ILE A 203 -7.59 1.78 11.74
N VAL A 204 -7.96 1.66 10.46
CA VAL A 204 -7.35 0.72 9.52
C VAL A 204 -5.84 0.94 9.31
N PRO A 205 -5.33 2.18 9.13
CA PRO A 205 -3.89 2.39 9.04
C PRO A 205 -3.14 1.91 10.27
N SER A 206 -3.69 2.05 11.48
CA SER A 206 -3.02 1.58 12.69
C SER A 206 -2.87 0.06 12.71
N MET A 207 -3.88 -0.66 12.20
CA MET A 207 -3.87 -2.13 12.06
C MET A 207 -2.98 -2.62 10.92
N ILE A 208 -2.75 -1.81 9.88
CA ILE A 208 -1.81 -2.17 8.81
C ILE A 208 -0.36 -1.96 9.27
N HIS A 209 -0.10 -0.93 10.09
CA HIS A 209 1.22 -0.69 10.65
C HIS A 209 1.61 -1.73 11.71
N GLU A 210 0.65 -2.14 12.54
CA GLU A 210 0.81 -3.15 13.58
C GLU A 210 -0.23 -4.24 13.34
N VAL A 211 0.24 -5.43 12.94
CA VAL A 211 -0.61 -6.59 12.63
C VAL A 211 -1.65 -6.78 13.74
N PRO A 212 -2.95 -6.81 13.39
CA PRO A 212 -4.01 -6.89 14.39
C PRO A 212 -4.02 -8.27 15.07
N THR A 213 -4.24 -8.27 16.37
CA THR A 213 -4.42 -9.47 17.18
C THR A 213 -5.75 -10.16 16.87
N GLU A 214 -5.88 -11.45 17.19
CA GLU A 214 -7.14 -12.19 17.03
C GLU A 214 -8.33 -11.53 17.73
N GLU A 215 -8.06 -10.88 18.86
CA GLU A 215 -9.06 -10.12 19.60
C GLU A 215 -9.52 -8.86 18.85
N GLU A 216 -8.59 -8.07 18.32
CA GLU A 216 -8.93 -6.89 17.50
C GLU A 216 -9.70 -7.28 16.24
N VAL A 217 -9.32 -8.38 15.62
CA VAL A 217 -10.01 -8.98 14.47
C VAL A 217 -11.46 -9.33 14.86
N SER A 218 -11.68 -10.02 15.98
CA SER A 218 -13.03 -10.36 16.45
C SER A 218 -13.88 -9.12 16.74
N LEU A 219 -13.33 -8.14 17.45
CA LEU A 219 -14.05 -6.91 17.82
C LEU A 219 -14.43 -6.09 16.58
N LEU A 220 -13.49 -5.95 15.64
CA LEU A 220 -13.73 -5.19 14.42
C LEU A 220 -14.75 -5.88 13.51
N SER A 221 -14.76 -7.22 13.46
CA SER A 221 -15.77 -7.98 12.73
C SER A 221 -17.19 -7.68 13.25
N GLU A 222 -17.39 -7.65 14.57
CA GLU A 222 -18.68 -7.28 15.16
C GLU A 222 -19.06 -5.82 14.85
N ILE A 223 -18.11 -4.89 14.92
CA ILE A 223 -18.34 -3.49 14.56
C ILE A 223 -18.74 -3.36 13.09
N PHE A 224 -18.06 -4.07 12.18
CA PHE A 224 -18.45 -4.12 10.77
C PHE A 224 -19.85 -4.70 10.57
N GLY A 225 -20.20 -5.74 11.32
CA GLY A 225 -21.54 -6.33 11.36
C GLY A 225 -22.64 -5.31 11.62
N MET A 226 -22.40 -4.35 12.52
CA MET A 226 -23.37 -3.30 12.85
C MET A 226 -23.32 -2.09 11.89
N CYS A 227 -22.14 -1.75 11.37
CA CYS A 227 -21.92 -0.47 10.67
C CYS A 227 -21.89 -0.58 9.13
N LEU A 228 -21.59 -1.75 8.59
CA LEU A 228 -21.38 -1.96 7.15
C LEU A 228 -22.41 -2.93 6.58
N ASN A 229 -22.86 -2.66 5.36
CA ASN A 229 -23.70 -3.60 4.61
C ASN A 229 -22.84 -4.59 3.82
N GLY A 230 -23.38 -5.77 3.53
CA GLY A 230 -22.69 -6.79 2.72
C GLY A 230 -22.72 -8.20 3.33
N GLY A 231 -23.18 -8.33 4.58
CA GLY A 231 -23.19 -9.60 5.29
C GLY A 231 -21.79 -10.04 5.73
N GLU A 232 -21.74 -11.16 6.46
CA GLU A 232 -20.53 -11.66 7.12
C GLU A 232 -19.39 -11.94 6.12
N ASP A 233 -19.71 -12.44 4.92
CA ASP A 233 -18.72 -12.73 3.88
C ASP A 233 -17.92 -11.49 3.45
N VAL A 234 -18.60 -10.35 3.29
CA VAL A 234 -17.96 -9.08 2.92
C VAL A 234 -17.11 -8.56 4.08
N HIS A 235 -17.61 -8.65 5.31
CA HIS A 235 -16.88 -8.23 6.51
C HIS A 235 -15.60 -9.05 6.73
N ASN A 236 -15.72 -10.38 6.63
CA ASN A 236 -14.59 -11.31 6.73
C ASN A 236 -13.57 -11.09 5.61
N THR A 237 -14.03 -10.85 4.38
CA THR A 237 -13.13 -10.55 3.25
C THR A 237 -12.37 -9.25 3.48
N LEU A 238 -13.04 -8.21 3.95
CA LEU A 238 -12.41 -6.92 4.24
C LEU A 238 -11.39 -7.03 5.38
N LEU A 239 -11.72 -7.78 6.42
CA LEU A 239 -10.84 -8.02 7.56
C LEU A 239 -9.61 -8.86 7.18
N SER A 240 -9.79 -9.92 6.40
CA SER A 240 -8.67 -10.70 5.86
C SER A 240 -7.78 -9.85 4.96
N SER A 241 -8.36 -8.94 4.17
CA SER A 241 -7.58 -8.02 3.33
C SER A 241 -6.77 -7.02 4.14
N ILE A 242 -7.28 -6.54 5.29
CA ILE A 242 -6.52 -5.69 6.22
C ILE A 242 -5.33 -6.47 6.80
N CYS A 243 -5.53 -7.72 7.22
CA CYS A 243 -4.47 -8.57 7.76
C CYS A 243 -3.41 -8.89 6.70
N ASP A 244 -3.84 -9.32 5.50
CA ASP A 244 -2.96 -9.57 4.35
C ASP A 244 -2.12 -8.33 4.02
N LEU A 245 -2.73 -7.14 4.10
CA LEU A 245 -2.04 -5.88 3.84
C LEU A 245 -1.04 -5.55 4.95
N ALA A 246 -1.37 -5.79 6.22
CA ALA A 246 -0.45 -5.63 7.35
C ALA A 246 0.80 -6.52 7.20
N ASP A 247 0.58 -7.79 6.84
CA ASP A 247 1.66 -8.75 6.58
C ASP A 247 2.56 -8.29 5.44
N LEU A 248 1.98 -7.83 4.32
CA LEU A 248 2.73 -7.28 3.19
C LEU A 248 3.52 -6.01 3.57
N PHE A 249 2.95 -5.15 4.41
CA PHE A 249 3.56 -3.90 4.85
C PHE A 249 4.77 -4.12 5.78
N SER A 250 4.78 -5.20 6.56
CA SER A 250 5.89 -5.57 7.46
C SER A 250 7.21 -5.76 6.72
N CYS A 251 7.14 -6.28 5.49
CA CYS A 251 8.30 -6.55 4.63
C CYS A 251 8.47 -5.53 3.49
N TYR A 252 7.60 -4.52 3.41
CA TYR A 252 7.66 -3.50 2.37
C TYR A 252 8.83 -2.54 2.59
N SER A 253 9.47 -2.07 1.52
CA SER A 253 10.44 -0.99 1.55
C SER A 253 10.01 0.07 0.54
N ASP A 254 9.98 1.34 0.94
CA ASP A 254 9.43 2.48 0.17
C ASP A 254 10.13 2.78 -1.18
N GLU A 255 11.00 1.90 -1.66
CA GLU A 255 11.92 2.18 -2.76
C GLU A 255 11.40 1.80 -4.16
N VAL A 256 10.26 1.11 -4.29
CA VAL A 256 9.95 0.44 -5.57
C VAL A 256 8.91 1.17 -6.43
N LEU A 257 7.75 1.62 -5.93
CA LEU A 257 6.70 2.22 -6.79
C LEU A 257 5.69 3.19 -6.14
N ALA A 258 5.32 3.04 -4.87
CA ALA A 258 4.33 3.89 -4.19
C ALA A 258 4.76 4.12 -2.73
N LYS A 259 4.46 5.29 -2.17
CA LYS A 259 4.77 5.55 -0.76
C LYS A 259 3.80 4.79 0.15
N ARG A 260 4.28 4.33 1.31
CA ARG A 260 3.41 3.75 2.34
C ARG A 260 2.16 4.57 2.63
N ASP A 261 2.30 5.89 2.77
CA ASP A 261 1.17 6.79 3.03
C ASP A 261 0.10 6.75 1.93
N GLU A 262 0.51 6.63 0.66
CA GLU A 262 -0.41 6.54 -0.48
C GLU A 262 -1.17 5.21 -0.45
N LEU A 263 -0.47 4.11 -0.14
CA LEU A 263 -1.07 2.77 -0.01
C LEU A 263 -2.07 2.71 1.15
N LEU A 264 -1.73 3.32 2.29
CA LEU A 264 -2.64 3.43 3.42
C LEU A 264 -3.85 4.28 3.09
N GLN A 265 -3.66 5.40 2.37
CA GLN A 265 -4.78 6.21 1.90
C GLN A 265 -5.73 5.41 1.02
N PHE A 266 -5.24 4.51 0.15
CA PHE A 266 -6.09 3.62 -0.63
C PHE A 266 -6.91 2.67 0.25
N ALA A 267 -6.31 2.09 1.29
CA ALA A 267 -7.03 1.25 2.25
C ALA A 267 -8.15 2.04 2.96
N GLN A 268 -7.86 3.27 3.43
CA GLN A 268 -8.86 4.14 4.04
C GLN A 268 -10.00 4.47 3.07
N CYS A 269 -9.67 4.80 1.81
CA CYS A 269 -10.67 5.10 0.79
C CYS A 269 -11.58 3.89 0.50
N ALA A 270 -11.03 2.67 0.56
CA ALA A 270 -11.82 1.46 0.38
C ALA A 270 -12.85 1.30 1.50
N ILE A 271 -12.47 1.52 2.76
CA ILE A 271 -13.40 1.50 3.90
C ILE A 271 -14.49 2.57 3.74
N SER A 272 -14.12 3.80 3.38
CA SER A 272 -15.09 4.86 3.10
C SER A 272 -16.10 4.42 2.03
N GLY A 273 -15.62 3.79 0.95
CA GLY A 273 -16.46 3.29 -0.13
C GLY A 273 -17.48 2.26 0.35
N VAL A 274 -17.07 1.31 1.19
CA VAL A 274 -17.97 0.29 1.75
C VAL A 274 -19.00 0.90 2.69
N LYS A 275 -18.59 1.87 3.52
CA LYS A 275 -19.47 2.56 4.46
C LYS A 275 -20.52 3.45 3.79
N ILE A 276 -20.20 4.04 2.63
CA ILE A 276 -21.19 4.77 1.83
C ILE A 276 -22.39 3.88 1.47
N ASN A 277 -22.16 2.58 1.21
CA ASN A 277 -23.25 1.65 0.87
C ASN A 277 -24.22 1.44 2.04
N SER A 278 -23.73 1.46 3.29
CA SER A 278 -24.61 1.37 4.46
C SER A 278 -25.40 2.65 4.66
N GLU A 279 -24.81 3.83 4.39
CA GLU A 279 -25.54 5.09 4.42
C GLU A 279 -26.62 5.16 3.33
N ILE A 280 -26.33 4.73 2.11
CA ILE A 280 -27.30 4.70 1.00
C ILE A 280 -28.51 3.81 1.37
N ALA A 281 -28.27 2.60 1.86
CA ALA A 281 -29.35 1.68 2.22
C ALA A 281 -30.21 2.22 3.37
N ARG A 282 -29.60 2.88 4.35
CA ARG A 282 -30.34 3.54 5.43
C ARG A 282 -31.22 4.65 4.89
N LEU A 283 -30.69 5.51 4.01
CA LEU A 283 -31.47 6.55 3.35
C LEU A 283 -32.63 5.96 2.56
N ASP A 284 -32.43 4.83 1.86
CA ASP A 284 -33.49 4.15 1.12
C ASP A 284 -34.59 3.60 2.02
N ASN A 285 -34.23 3.01 3.17
CA ASN A 285 -35.20 2.53 4.14
C ASN A 285 -36.05 3.68 4.71
N GLU A 286 -35.42 4.80 5.08
CA GLU A 286 -36.13 5.97 5.62
C GLU A 286 -37.03 6.63 4.56
N ILE A 287 -36.53 6.76 3.31
CA ILE A 287 -37.33 7.26 2.18
C ILE A 287 -38.54 6.35 1.95
N MET A 288 -38.37 5.02 2.00
CA MET A 288 -39.45 4.06 1.84
C MET A 288 -40.50 4.17 2.96
N GLN A 289 -40.06 4.31 4.23
CA GLN A 289 -40.96 4.50 5.37
C GLN A 289 -41.78 5.79 5.25
N LEU A 290 -41.13 6.92 4.95
CA LEU A 290 -41.82 8.20 4.73
C LEU A 290 -42.80 8.13 3.56
N GLN A 291 -42.44 7.40 2.49
CA GLN A 291 -43.34 7.18 1.36
C GLN A 291 -44.59 6.38 1.76
N GLN A 292 -44.44 5.35 2.61
CA GLN A 292 -45.56 4.58 3.14
C GLN A 292 -46.48 5.43 4.02
N GLU A 293 -45.92 6.27 4.90
CA GLU A 293 -46.70 7.19 5.73
C GLU A 293 -47.47 8.22 4.90
N ILE A 294 -46.82 8.80 3.89
CA ILE A 294 -47.48 9.74 2.96
C ILE A 294 -48.64 9.06 2.22
N ASN A 295 -48.44 7.83 1.75
CA ASN A 295 -49.49 7.05 1.09
C ASN A 295 -50.66 6.72 2.03
N ALA A 296 -50.39 6.45 3.31
CA ALA A 296 -51.42 6.21 4.32
C ALA A 296 -52.28 7.46 4.57
N ILE A 297 -51.67 8.64 4.67
CA ILE A 297 -52.38 9.92 4.78
C ILE A 297 -53.27 10.17 3.55
N ASP A 298 -52.77 9.84 2.35
CA ASP A 298 -53.56 9.96 1.11
C ASP A 298 -54.76 9.01 1.09
N ALA A 299 -54.62 7.79 1.58
CA ALA A 299 -55.73 6.84 1.68
C ALA A 299 -56.82 7.33 2.65
N VAL A 300 -56.43 7.85 3.82
CA VAL A 300 -57.36 8.45 4.80
C VAL A 300 -58.08 9.65 4.20
N ARG A 301 -57.36 10.52 3.49
CA ARG A 301 -57.95 11.68 2.80
C ARG A 301 -58.95 11.26 1.73
N ALA A 302 -58.61 10.27 0.90
CA ALA A 302 -59.50 9.76 -0.15
C ALA A 302 -60.82 9.22 0.44
N ASN A 303 -60.75 8.50 1.55
CA ASN A 303 -61.93 7.97 2.25
C ASN A 303 -62.78 9.09 2.90
N THR A 304 -62.14 10.10 3.49
CA THR A 304 -62.83 11.25 4.10
C THR A 304 -63.54 12.12 3.07
N THR A 305 -62.95 12.26 1.88
CA THR A 305 -63.54 13.03 0.76
C THR A 305 -64.74 12.30 0.15
N ARG A 306 -64.73 10.95 0.15
CA ARG A 306 -65.84 10.11 -0.33
C ARG A 306 -67.07 10.13 0.60
N ASN A 307 -66.86 10.40 1.89
CA ASN A 307 -67.91 10.43 2.92
C ASN A 307 -68.42 11.85 3.24
N ARG A 308 -67.89 12.90 2.61
CA ARG A 308 -68.28 14.30 2.86
C ARG A 308 -69.53 14.66 2.03
N ASN A 309 -70.68 14.81 2.70
CA ASN A 309 -71.82 15.55 2.16
C ASN A 309 -71.44 17.03 2.03
N LYS A 310 -71.88 17.70 0.96
CA LYS A 310 -71.37 18.99 0.39
C LYS A 310 -71.35 20.24 1.30
N ALA A 311 -71.54 20.17 2.61
CA ALA A 311 -71.61 21.34 3.47
C ALA A 311 -71.08 21.10 4.90
N SER A 312 -69.78 20.87 5.06
CA SER A 312 -69.12 20.95 6.38
C SER A 312 -67.92 21.90 6.32
N PRO A 313 -67.72 22.78 7.33
CA PRO A 313 -66.55 23.65 7.42
C PRO A 313 -65.24 22.84 7.43
N ARG A 314 -64.13 23.45 6.98
CA ARG A 314 -62.78 22.90 7.14
C ARG A 314 -62.44 22.90 8.63
N ASP A 315 -62.32 21.72 9.21
CA ASP A 315 -61.94 21.56 10.62
C ASP A 315 -60.46 21.92 10.83
N PRO A 316 -60.08 22.42 12.01
CA PRO A 316 -58.67 22.68 12.37
C PRO A 316 -57.79 21.42 12.27
N GLU A 317 -58.36 20.21 12.32
CA GLU A 317 -57.63 18.96 12.10
C GLU A 317 -57.27 18.65 10.65
N ASP A 318 -58.03 19.19 9.68
CA ASP A 318 -57.63 19.13 8.27
C ASP A 318 -56.32 19.95 8.05
N PHE A 319 -56.17 21.05 8.79
CA PHE A 319 -54.96 21.88 8.74
C PHE A 319 -53.75 21.21 9.38
N LYS A 320 -53.91 20.61 10.58
CA LYS A 320 -52.80 19.87 11.23
C LYS A 320 -52.32 18.69 10.38
N THR A 321 -53.25 17.96 9.76
CA THR A 321 -52.95 16.84 8.86
C THR A 321 -52.19 17.32 7.62
N ALA A 322 -52.59 18.45 7.03
CA ALA A 322 -51.88 19.05 5.90
C ALA A 322 -50.46 19.53 6.25
N VAL A 323 -50.27 20.10 7.45
CA VAL A 323 -48.95 20.52 7.95
C VAL A 323 -48.04 19.30 8.19
N ALA A 324 -48.55 18.23 8.79
CA ALA A 324 -47.80 16.98 8.99
C ALA A 324 -47.32 16.39 7.66
N GLU A 325 -48.20 16.34 6.67
CA GLU A 325 -47.87 15.87 5.33
C GLU A 325 -46.81 16.72 4.61
N VAL A 326 -46.88 18.06 4.72
CA VAL A 326 -45.85 18.95 4.18
C VAL A 326 -44.49 18.67 4.82
N ARG A 327 -44.45 18.43 6.13
CA ARG A 327 -43.22 18.08 6.85
C ARG A 327 -42.63 16.75 6.36
N LEU A 328 -43.46 15.71 6.21
CA LEU A 328 -43.02 14.41 5.68
C LEU A 328 -42.46 14.54 4.25
N CYS A 329 -43.16 15.28 3.38
CA CYS A 329 -42.67 15.54 2.02
C CYS A 329 -41.37 16.35 1.99
N SER A 330 -41.18 17.31 2.90
CA SER A 330 -39.92 18.07 3.01
C SER A 330 -38.77 17.17 3.45
N ARG A 331 -38.97 16.37 4.51
CA ARG A 331 -37.95 15.42 5.00
C ARG A 331 -37.56 14.42 3.92
N MET A 332 -38.53 13.86 3.20
CA MET A 332 -38.27 12.94 2.09
C MET A 332 -37.47 13.61 0.96
N GLU A 333 -37.77 14.87 0.63
CA GLU A 333 -37.00 15.64 -0.36
C GLU A 333 -35.55 15.83 0.07
N ASP A 334 -35.32 16.19 1.33
CA ASP A 334 -33.99 16.39 1.90
C ASP A 334 -33.17 15.10 1.88
N LEU A 335 -33.77 13.96 2.22
CA LEU A 335 -33.11 12.64 2.15
C LEU A 335 -32.78 12.24 0.71
N VAL A 336 -33.69 12.49 -0.25
CA VAL A 336 -33.43 12.22 -1.67
C VAL A 336 -32.32 13.10 -2.22
N LEU A 337 -32.26 14.38 -1.82
CA LEU A 337 -31.16 15.29 -2.18
C LEU A 337 -29.84 14.81 -1.58
N LYS A 338 -29.86 14.37 -0.31
CA LYS A 338 -28.68 13.78 0.34
C LYS A 338 -28.21 12.53 -0.39
N LYS A 339 -29.10 11.60 -0.74
CA LYS A 339 -28.77 10.39 -1.53
C LYS A 339 -28.16 10.74 -2.88
N LYS A 340 -28.63 11.80 -3.55
CA LYS A 340 -28.06 12.26 -4.83
C LYS A 340 -26.70 12.93 -4.71
N SER A 341 -26.43 13.56 -3.55
CA SER A 341 -25.12 14.16 -3.28
C SER A 341 -24.04 13.11 -3.02
N ILE A 342 -24.44 11.92 -2.55
CA ILE A 342 -23.61 10.73 -2.56
C ILE A 342 -23.52 10.29 -4.02
N HIS A 343 -22.33 10.44 -4.60
CA HIS A 343 -22.09 10.20 -6.03
C HIS A 343 -22.67 8.83 -6.43
N PRO A 344 -23.66 8.75 -7.35
CA PRO A 344 -24.07 7.46 -7.85
C PRO A 344 -22.85 6.86 -8.53
N GLY A 345 -22.45 5.67 -8.09
CA GLY A 345 -21.34 4.95 -8.70
C GLY A 345 -21.57 4.71 -10.19
N ASP A 346 -20.59 4.08 -10.83
CA ASP A 346 -20.73 3.68 -12.22
C ASP A 346 -21.97 2.79 -12.43
N SER A 347 -22.58 2.88 -13.62
CA SER A 347 -23.60 1.90 -14.02
C SER A 347 -23.00 0.49 -14.02
N LEU A 348 -23.82 -0.54 -13.81
CA LEU A 348 -23.35 -1.94 -13.80
C LEU A 348 -22.60 -2.31 -15.10
N GLU A 349 -23.04 -1.79 -16.24
CA GLU A 349 -22.38 -1.95 -17.54
C GLU A 349 -20.99 -1.31 -17.57
N THR A 350 -20.89 -0.07 -17.08
CA THR A 350 -19.60 0.63 -16.95
C THR A 350 -18.66 -0.08 -15.98
N HIS A 351 -19.19 -0.70 -14.93
CA HIS A 351 -18.44 -1.52 -13.99
C HIS A 351 -17.84 -2.75 -14.68
N PHE A 352 -18.63 -3.55 -15.42
CA PHE A 352 -18.13 -4.70 -16.17
C PHE A 352 -16.99 -4.32 -17.13
N GLN A 353 -17.16 -3.22 -17.86
CA GLN A 353 -16.12 -2.73 -18.79
C GLN A 353 -14.84 -2.32 -18.06
N LYS A 354 -14.92 -1.77 -16.85
CA LYS A 354 -13.75 -1.42 -16.03
C LYS A 354 -13.05 -2.69 -15.49
N VAL A 355 -13.82 -3.68 -15.05
CA VAL A 355 -13.30 -4.98 -14.58
C VAL A 355 -12.55 -5.70 -15.70
N ASP A 356 -13.12 -5.77 -16.91
CA ASP A 356 -12.45 -6.39 -18.05
C ASP A 356 -11.14 -5.67 -18.40
N LYS A 357 -11.13 -4.33 -18.38
CA LYS A 357 -9.89 -3.55 -18.57
C LYS A 357 -8.87 -3.86 -17.49
N LEU A 358 -9.26 -3.92 -16.22
CA LEU A 358 -8.36 -4.25 -15.11
C LEU A 358 -7.79 -5.66 -15.25
N LYS A 359 -8.59 -6.63 -15.69
CA LYS A 359 -8.15 -7.99 -15.96
C LYS A 359 -7.08 -8.03 -17.06
N VAL A 360 -7.32 -7.33 -18.17
CA VAL A 360 -6.35 -7.21 -19.28
C VAL A 360 -5.06 -6.51 -18.82
N LEU A 361 -5.18 -5.42 -18.04
CA LEU A 361 -4.02 -4.71 -17.50
C LEU A 361 -3.22 -5.56 -16.51
N SER A 362 -3.90 -6.32 -15.64
CA SER A 362 -3.27 -7.24 -14.67
C SER A 362 -2.48 -8.34 -15.38
N GLU A 363 -3.06 -8.94 -16.42
CA GLU A 363 -2.37 -9.94 -17.23
C GLU A 363 -1.18 -9.36 -17.99
N SER A 364 -1.34 -8.17 -18.58
CA SER A 364 -0.25 -7.46 -19.26
C SER A 364 0.90 -7.11 -18.30
N LEU A 365 0.58 -6.63 -17.10
CA LEU A 365 1.55 -6.31 -16.07
C LEU A 365 2.30 -7.55 -15.59
N ALA A 366 1.60 -8.67 -15.33
CA ALA A 366 2.23 -9.93 -14.96
C ALA A 366 3.19 -10.45 -16.05
N ASN A 367 2.79 -10.35 -17.32
CA ASN A 367 3.65 -10.71 -18.45
C ASN A 367 4.87 -9.78 -18.58
N SER A 368 4.71 -8.50 -18.26
CA SER A 368 5.81 -7.53 -18.23
C SER A 368 6.79 -7.82 -17.08
N CYS A 369 6.28 -8.07 -15.87
CA CYS A 369 7.07 -8.43 -14.69
C CYS A 369 7.89 -9.69 -14.92
N THR A 370 7.27 -10.79 -15.35
CA THR A 370 7.99 -12.06 -15.63
C THR A 370 9.08 -11.88 -16.68
N LYS A 371 8.85 -11.05 -17.70
CA LYS A 371 9.86 -10.69 -18.70
C LYS A 371 11.01 -9.86 -18.12
N ALA A 372 10.72 -8.94 -17.20
CA ALA A 372 11.73 -8.16 -16.50
C ALA A 372 12.57 -9.04 -15.56
N GLU A 373 11.92 -9.89 -14.75
CA GLU A 373 12.56 -10.86 -13.87
C GLU A 373 13.52 -11.78 -14.64
N LYS A 374 13.08 -12.34 -15.77
CA LYS A 374 13.93 -13.18 -16.63
C LYS A 374 15.19 -12.43 -17.10
N ARG A 375 15.07 -11.15 -17.48
CA ARG A 375 16.21 -10.33 -17.90
C ARG A 375 17.18 -10.07 -16.74
N ILE A 376 16.67 -9.84 -15.54
CA ILE A 376 17.48 -9.62 -14.34
C ILE A 376 18.24 -10.89 -13.98
N MET A 377 17.57 -12.04 -13.95
CA MET A 377 18.21 -13.33 -13.67
C MET A 377 19.29 -13.68 -14.70
N GLU A 378 19.00 -13.52 -15.99
CA GLU A 378 19.98 -13.75 -17.06
C GLU A 378 21.21 -12.84 -16.91
N ASN A 379 21.01 -11.56 -16.60
CA ASN A 379 22.11 -10.62 -16.39
C ASN A 379 22.94 -10.96 -15.14
N ARG A 380 22.29 -11.43 -14.07
CA ARG A 380 22.95 -11.89 -12.85
C ARG A 380 23.80 -13.12 -13.12
N LEU A 381 23.26 -14.10 -13.84
CA LEU A 381 23.98 -15.32 -14.24
C LEU A 381 25.23 -14.99 -15.06
N GLN A 382 25.10 -14.16 -16.10
CA GLN A 382 26.25 -13.73 -16.92
C GLN A 382 27.34 -13.02 -16.11
N ARG A 383 26.97 -12.24 -15.10
CA ARG A 383 27.92 -11.60 -14.19
C ARG A 383 28.62 -12.61 -13.29
N GLU A 384 27.88 -13.58 -12.77
CA GLU A 384 28.42 -14.66 -11.94
C GLU A 384 29.41 -15.52 -12.73
N GLU A 385 29.06 -15.94 -13.94
CA GLU A 385 29.96 -16.67 -14.85
C GLU A 385 31.24 -15.85 -15.15
N SER A 386 31.11 -14.55 -15.38
CA SER A 386 32.26 -13.67 -15.60
C SER A 386 33.16 -13.53 -14.37
N LEU A 387 32.58 -13.50 -13.15
CA LEU A 387 33.34 -13.44 -11.90
C LEU A 387 34.07 -14.77 -11.66
N THR A 388 33.37 -15.90 -11.80
CA THR A 388 33.96 -17.24 -11.67
C THR A 388 35.12 -17.42 -12.63
N PHE A 389 34.95 -17.03 -13.91
CA PHE A 389 36.04 -17.06 -14.89
C PHE A 389 37.24 -16.22 -14.45
N LYS A 390 37.01 -15.00 -13.96
CA LYS A 390 38.09 -14.13 -13.48
C LYS A 390 38.84 -14.75 -12.30
N VAL A 391 38.13 -15.28 -11.32
CA VAL A 391 38.73 -15.93 -10.15
C VAL A 391 39.60 -17.11 -10.57
N THR A 392 39.07 -18.00 -11.43
CA THR A 392 39.83 -19.14 -11.96
C THR A 392 41.08 -18.68 -12.69
N LYS A 393 40.97 -17.66 -13.57
CA LYS A 393 42.11 -17.15 -14.32
C LYS A 393 43.16 -16.49 -13.43
N THR A 394 42.74 -15.75 -12.41
CA THR A 394 43.65 -15.15 -11.42
C THR A 394 44.40 -16.24 -10.64
N ASN A 395 43.73 -17.32 -10.25
CA ASN A 395 44.36 -18.45 -9.57
C ASN A 395 45.38 -19.17 -10.47
N GLU A 396 45.04 -19.44 -11.74
CA GLU A 396 45.98 -20.01 -12.72
C GLU A 396 47.23 -19.13 -12.86
N VAL A 397 47.06 -17.82 -13.03
CA VAL A 397 48.18 -16.87 -13.15
C VAL A 397 49.03 -16.85 -11.88
N SER A 398 48.41 -16.84 -10.70
CA SER A 398 49.13 -16.87 -9.42
C SER A 398 49.95 -18.16 -9.22
N ILE A 399 49.46 -19.30 -9.72
CA ILE A 399 50.23 -20.56 -9.71
C ILE A 399 51.46 -20.42 -10.62
N THR A 400 51.27 -19.95 -11.85
CA THR A 400 52.39 -19.77 -12.80
C THR A 400 53.41 -18.73 -12.30
N GLU A 401 52.96 -17.69 -11.61
CA GLU A 401 53.83 -16.67 -11.01
C GLU A 401 54.74 -17.29 -9.94
N LYS A 402 54.19 -18.12 -9.05
CA LYS A 402 54.97 -18.83 -8.01
C LYS A 402 55.98 -19.81 -8.60
N GLU A 403 55.62 -20.50 -9.68
CA GLU A 403 56.55 -21.39 -10.39
C GLU A 403 57.74 -20.61 -10.96
N LEU A 404 57.48 -19.47 -11.61
CA LEU A 404 58.52 -18.59 -12.15
C LEU A 404 59.38 -17.97 -11.04
N GLU A 405 58.80 -17.55 -9.91
CA GLU A 405 59.56 -17.08 -8.74
C GLU A 405 60.52 -18.16 -8.21
N GLY A 406 60.06 -19.42 -8.19
CA GLY A 406 60.89 -20.58 -7.85
C GLY A 406 62.05 -20.78 -8.82
N GLU A 407 61.79 -20.72 -10.14
CA GLU A 407 62.82 -20.82 -11.17
C GLU A 407 63.86 -19.69 -11.06
N ILE A 408 63.40 -18.44 -10.88
CA ILE A 408 64.28 -17.28 -10.70
C ILE A 408 65.18 -17.47 -9.48
N SER A 409 64.61 -17.91 -8.36
CA SER A 409 65.38 -18.17 -7.13
C SER A 409 66.43 -19.26 -7.34
N GLY A 410 66.08 -20.33 -8.06
CA GLY A 410 67.02 -21.39 -8.45
C GLY A 410 68.15 -20.88 -9.33
N LEU A 411 67.84 -20.08 -10.35
CA LEU A 411 68.83 -19.48 -11.26
C LEU A 411 69.75 -18.49 -10.53
N GLN A 412 69.22 -17.66 -9.63
CA GLN A 412 70.01 -16.73 -8.82
C GLN A 412 71.03 -17.47 -7.94
N LYS A 413 70.63 -18.58 -7.31
CA LYS A 413 71.53 -19.42 -6.52
C LYS A 413 72.67 -19.98 -7.38
N ARG A 414 72.36 -20.49 -8.57
CA ARG A 414 73.35 -21.03 -9.51
C ARG A 414 74.29 -19.93 -10.02
N ARG A 415 73.79 -18.73 -10.31
CA ARG A 415 74.60 -17.56 -10.66
C ARG A 415 75.60 -17.24 -9.56
N GLY A 416 75.15 -17.15 -8.30
CA GLY A 416 76.04 -16.87 -7.16
C GLY A 416 77.14 -17.92 -6.97
N GLN A 417 76.83 -19.21 -7.17
CA GLN A 417 77.85 -20.27 -7.13
C GLN A 417 78.90 -20.10 -8.24
N LEU A 418 78.47 -19.78 -9.46
CA LEU A 418 79.38 -19.54 -10.58
C LEU A 418 80.26 -18.30 -10.37
N GLU A 419 79.72 -17.23 -9.80
CA GLU A 419 80.48 -16.02 -9.44
C GLU A 419 81.60 -16.32 -8.43
N VAL A 420 81.32 -17.18 -7.43
CA VAL A 420 82.33 -17.62 -6.44
C VAL A 420 83.43 -18.43 -7.10
N GLU A 421 83.10 -19.42 -7.94
CA GLU A 421 84.11 -20.22 -8.66
C GLU A 421 84.94 -19.35 -9.63
N LEU A 422 84.30 -18.42 -10.33
CA LEU A 422 84.97 -17.47 -11.22
C LEU A 422 85.99 -16.61 -10.44
N SER A 423 85.59 -16.09 -9.28
CA SER A 423 86.46 -15.31 -8.40
C SER A 423 87.70 -16.11 -7.99
N LYS A 424 87.51 -17.38 -7.58
CA LYS A 424 88.59 -18.28 -7.19
C LYS A 424 89.57 -18.57 -8.33
N VAL A 425 89.07 -18.80 -9.55
CA VAL A 425 89.91 -18.96 -10.74
C VAL A 425 90.68 -17.67 -11.03
N ASN A 426 90.04 -16.51 -10.93
CA ASN A 426 90.68 -15.22 -11.17
C ASN A 426 91.80 -14.92 -10.15
N THR A 427 91.61 -15.24 -8.86
CA THR A 427 92.68 -15.12 -7.85
C THR A 427 93.87 -16.01 -8.19
N LYS A 428 93.61 -17.27 -8.56
CA LYS A 428 94.68 -18.20 -8.98
C LYS A 428 95.42 -17.66 -10.19
N LEU A 429 94.69 -17.24 -11.23
CA LEU A 429 95.26 -16.69 -12.46
C LEU A 429 96.18 -15.49 -12.17
N ASN A 430 95.71 -14.53 -11.37
CA ASN A 430 96.51 -13.36 -11.00
C ASN A 430 97.77 -13.76 -10.22
N ALA A 431 97.68 -14.73 -9.30
CA ALA A 431 98.85 -15.24 -8.59
C ALA A 431 99.86 -15.89 -9.54
N THR A 432 99.42 -16.66 -10.54
CA THR A 432 100.31 -17.24 -11.56
C THR A 432 100.94 -16.17 -12.45
N ILE A 433 100.19 -15.14 -12.84
CA ILE A 433 100.70 -14.00 -13.62
C ILE A 433 101.80 -13.27 -12.85
N VAL A 434 101.60 -13.00 -11.56
CA VAL A 434 102.60 -12.36 -10.70
C VAL A 434 103.85 -13.24 -10.58
N LYS A 435 103.68 -14.55 -10.33
CA LYS A 435 104.81 -15.50 -10.31
C LYS A 435 105.58 -15.50 -11.64
N LEU A 436 104.87 -15.53 -12.77
CA LEU A 436 105.47 -15.49 -14.10
C LEU A 436 106.30 -14.20 -14.31
N LYS A 437 105.76 -13.03 -13.93
CA LYS A 437 106.50 -11.76 -14.01
C LYS A 437 107.77 -11.82 -13.17
N LYS A 438 107.67 -12.27 -11.91
CA LYS A 438 108.82 -12.42 -11.02
C LYS A 438 109.89 -13.34 -11.62
N THR A 439 109.50 -14.51 -12.15
CA THR A 439 110.46 -15.44 -12.79
C THR A 439 111.11 -14.85 -14.05
N ARG A 440 110.40 -13.99 -14.79
CA ARG A 440 110.97 -13.27 -15.94
C ARG A 440 111.97 -12.22 -15.49
N GLU A 441 111.63 -11.44 -14.46
CA GLU A 441 112.55 -10.46 -13.86
C GLU A 441 113.81 -11.13 -13.30
N GLU A 442 113.68 -12.26 -12.60
CA GLU A 442 114.83 -13.06 -12.12
C GLU A 442 115.70 -13.58 -13.28
N LYS A 443 115.08 -14.05 -14.37
CA LYS A 443 115.79 -14.47 -15.59
C LYS A 443 116.53 -13.31 -16.24
N ASP A 444 115.89 -12.16 -16.40
CA ASP A 444 116.50 -10.98 -17.03
C ASP A 444 117.67 -10.45 -16.18
N GLN A 445 117.57 -10.47 -14.85
CA GLN A 445 118.69 -10.17 -13.94
C GLN A 445 119.84 -11.18 -14.07
N PHE A 446 119.53 -12.48 -14.19
CA PHE A 446 120.54 -13.52 -14.41
C PHE A 446 121.25 -13.34 -15.76
N ASP A 447 120.51 -13.08 -16.83
CA ASP A 447 121.07 -12.85 -18.17
C ASP A 447 121.99 -11.62 -18.19
N GLU A 448 121.59 -10.53 -17.52
CA GLU A 448 122.43 -9.32 -17.36
C GLU A 448 123.71 -9.63 -16.57
N ALA A 449 123.62 -10.31 -15.42
CA ALA A 449 124.79 -10.70 -14.64
C ALA A 449 125.73 -11.63 -15.42
N SER A 450 125.16 -12.59 -16.16
CA SER A 450 125.90 -13.51 -17.03
C SER A 450 126.65 -12.76 -18.13
N ASN A 451 125.99 -11.81 -18.80
CA ASN A 451 126.61 -10.95 -19.80
C ASN A 451 127.78 -10.13 -19.22
N GLN A 452 127.63 -9.59 -18.00
CA GLN A 452 128.73 -8.87 -17.32
C GLN A 452 129.93 -9.78 -17.02
N ILE A 453 129.71 -11.02 -16.60
CA ILE A 453 130.78 -12.00 -16.39
C ILE A 453 131.53 -12.28 -17.70
N VAL A 454 130.81 -12.51 -18.79
CA VAL A 454 131.41 -12.75 -20.13
C VAL A 454 132.24 -11.54 -20.58
N LEU A 455 131.76 -10.31 -20.35
CA LEU A 455 132.52 -9.09 -20.65
C LEU A 455 133.80 -9.00 -19.81
N HIS A 456 133.73 -9.27 -18.50
CA HIS A 456 134.91 -9.29 -17.62
C HIS A 456 135.96 -10.34 -18.03
N LEU A 457 135.52 -11.52 -18.50
CA LEU A 457 136.41 -12.56 -19.00
C LEU A 457 137.10 -12.15 -20.31
N LYS A 458 136.39 -11.48 -21.22
CA LYS A 458 136.97 -10.96 -22.47
C LYS A 458 137.99 -9.84 -22.24
N ALA A 459 137.85 -9.02 -21.20
CA ALA A 459 138.77 -7.91 -20.90
C ALA A 459 140.09 -8.34 -20.23
N LYS A 460 140.23 -9.62 -19.82
CA LYS A 460 141.44 -10.18 -19.18
C LYS A 460 142.36 -10.96 -20.15
N VAL A 461 141.94 -11.08 -21.42
CA VAL A 461 142.75 -11.58 -22.55
C VAL A 461 143.21 -10.38 -23.35
#